data_AF-A0A2R6FS78-F1
#
_entry.id   AF-A0A2R6FS78-F1
#
_cell.length_a   1.000
_cell.length_b   1.000
_cell.length_c   1.000
_cell.angle_alpha   90.00
_cell.angle_beta   90.00
_cell.angle_gamma   90.00
#
_symmetry.space_group_name_H-M   'P 1'
#
loop_
_entity.id
_entity.type
_entity.pdbx_description
1 polymer ?
#
loop_
_entity_poly.entity_id
_entity_poly.type
_entity_poly.pdbx_seq_one_letter_code
_entity_poly.pdbx_strand_id
1 'polypeptide(L)'
;MTDEEAATRRATVTTTHGNAAAAERVAAALDPDNTAEMATRTDGDRVVTTVRRNSTGSLRSTVDDYVVNATVADRLTTDDAGDGQSDTDDTDTSDTTPT
;
A
#
# COMPACT_ATOMS: atom_id res chain seq x y z
N MET A 1 2.43 26.68 -20.17
CA MET A 1 3.24 25.58 -19.64
C MET A 1 2.57 25.11 -18.37
N THR A 2 1.82 24.01 -18.45
CA THR A 2 1.29 23.30 -17.29
C THR A 2 2.47 22.70 -16.52
N ASP A 3 2.40 22.64 -15.19
CA ASP A 3 3.47 22.04 -14.35
C ASP A 3 3.87 20.62 -14.79
N GLU A 4 2.99 19.88 -15.48
CA GLU A 4 3.29 18.58 -16.07
C GLU A 4 4.37 18.60 -17.18
N GLU A 5 4.50 19.69 -17.95
CA GLU A 5 5.55 19.84 -18.98
C GLU A 5 6.93 20.14 -18.37
N ALA A 6 6.99 20.61 -17.11
CA ALA A 6 8.24 21.00 -16.46
C ALA A 6 8.97 19.82 -15.76
N ALA A 7 8.27 18.72 -15.49
CA ALA A 7 8.76 17.61 -14.69
C ALA A 7 9.70 16.68 -15.48
N THR A 8 10.93 17.14 -15.69
CA THR A 8 11.96 16.43 -16.49
C THR A 8 12.69 15.32 -15.73
N ARG A 9 12.58 15.26 -14.39
CA ARG A 9 13.26 14.25 -13.57
C ARG A 9 12.26 13.18 -13.14
N ARG A 10 12.69 11.93 -13.19
CA ARG A 10 11.84 10.76 -12.94
C ARG A 10 12.58 9.73 -12.09
N ALA A 11 11.86 9.15 -11.13
CA ALA A 11 12.27 7.94 -10.41
C ALA A 11 11.23 6.83 -10.59
N THR A 12 11.66 5.58 -10.44
CA THR A 12 10.77 4.43 -10.38
C THR A 12 11.16 3.60 -9.18
N VAL A 13 10.21 3.37 -8.29
CA VAL A 13 10.33 2.47 -7.15
C VAL A 13 9.54 1.21 -7.47
N THR A 14 10.11 0.05 -7.20
CA THR A 14 9.46 -1.24 -7.42
C THR A 14 9.66 -2.11 -6.19
N THR A 15 8.54 -2.55 -5.60
CA THR A 15 8.49 -3.43 -4.43
C THR A 15 7.78 -4.74 -4.79
N THR A 16 8.06 -5.81 -4.06
CA THR A 16 7.49 -7.15 -4.30
C THR A 16 6.75 -7.60 -3.04
N HIS A 17 5.54 -8.14 -3.21
CA HIS A 17 4.61 -8.47 -2.11
C HIS A 17 4.14 -9.94 -2.16
N GLY A 18 4.91 -10.82 -2.81
CA GLY A 18 4.72 -12.27 -2.81
C GLY A 18 3.61 -12.78 -3.73
N ASN A 19 2.46 -12.09 -3.84
CA ASN A 19 1.40 -12.42 -4.79
C ASN A 19 0.61 -11.18 -5.25
N ALA A 20 -0.19 -11.34 -6.30
CA ALA A 20 -0.94 -10.24 -6.91
C ALA A 20 -1.97 -9.61 -5.97
N ALA A 21 -2.68 -10.42 -5.17
CA ALA A 21 -3.68 -9.91 -4.24
C ALA A 21 -3.05 -9.07 -3.12
N ALA A 22 -1.86 -9.45 -2.64
CA ALA A 22 -1.10 -8.65 -1.68
C ALA A 22 -0.63 -7.33 -2.30
N ALA A 23 -0.09 -7.39 -3.53
CA ALA A 23 0.31 -6.19 -4.26
C ALA A 23 -0.86 -5.22 -4.51
N GLU A 24 -2.06 -5.73 -4.83
CA GLU A 24 -3.28 -4.92 -4.98
C GLU A 24 -3.70 -4.23 -3.68
N ARG A 25 -3.65 -4.94 -2.53
CA ARG A 25 -3.94 -4.34 -1.23
C ARG A 25 -2.96 -3.22 -0.89
N VAL A 26 -1.67 -3.44 -1.11
CA VAL A 26 -0.64 -2.41 -0.87
C VAL A 26 -0.84 -1.21 -1.79
N ALA A 27 -1.11 -1.43 -3.08
CA ALA A 27 -1.39 -0.35 -4.01
C ALA A 27 -2.62 0.48 -3.61
N ALA A 28 -3.68 -0.18 -3.14
CA ALA A 28 -4.88 0.50 -2.64
C ALA A 28 -4.60 1.32 -1.37
N ALA A 29 -3.77 0.80 -0.45
CA ALA A 29 -3.36 1.51 0.75
C ALA A 29 -2.48 2.75 0.45
N LEU A 30 -1.77 2.75 -0.68
CA LEU A 30 -0.94 3.87 -1.14
C LEU A 30 -1.72 4.93 -1.94
N ASP A 31 -2.90 4.59 -2.45
CA ASP A 31 -3.71 5.50 -3.28
C ASP A 31 -3.99 6.87 -2.65
N PRO A 32 -4.34 6.98 -1.34
CA PRO A 32 -4.67 8.26 -0.72
C PRO A 32 -3.53 9.29 -0.69
N ASP A 33 -2.28 8.81 -0.63
CA ASP A 33 -1.09 9.68 -0.57
C ASP A 33 -0.49 9.95 -1.96
N ASN A 34 -1.01 9.31 -3.02
CA ASN A 34 -0.53 9.54 -4.37
C ASN A 34 -0.97 10.93 -4.84
N THR A 35 0.02 11.77 -5.18
CA THR A 35 -0.22 13.05 -5.83
C THR A 35 -0.30 12.89 -7.35
N ALA A 36 -0.72 13.93 -8.07
CA ALA A 36 -0.73 13.93 -9.55
C ALA A 36 0.66 13.70 -10.18
N GLU A 37 1.73 13.95 -9.42
CA GLU A 37 3.12 13.71 -9.81
C GLU A 37 3.57 12.26 -9.58
N MET A 38 2.70 11.43 -8.98
CA MET A 38 2.90 10.02 -8.69
C MET A 38 1.93 9.16 -9.50
N ALA A 39 2.44 8.07 -10.06
CA ALA A 39 1.63 7.07 -10.73
C ALA A 39 2.00 5.69 -10.20
N THR A 40 1.07 5.07 -9.49
CA THR A 40 1.20 3.74 -8.88
C THR A 40 0.42 2.74 -9.70
N ARG A 41 1.02 1.59 -10.01
CA ARG A 41 0.35 0.46 -10.67
C ARG A 41 0.83 -0.86 -10.09
N THR A 42 0.02 -1.90 -10.21
CA THR A 42 0.45 -3.27 -9.94
C THR A 42 0.99 -3.94 -11.21
N ASP A 43 1.86 -4.93 -11.02
CA ASP A 43 2.45 -5.76 -12.07
C ASP A 43 2.72 -7.16 -11.50
N GLY A 44 1.70 -8.02 -11.54
CA GLY A 44 1.74 -9.31 -10.83
C GLY A 44 1.89 -9.09 -9.32
N ASP A 45 2.94 -9.65 -8.73
CA ASP A 45 3.28 -9.54 -7.31
C ASP A 45 3.99 -8.23 -6.94
N ARG A 46 4.05 -7.25 -7.84
CA ARG A 46 4.81 -6.01 -7.67
C ARG A 46 3.92 -4.78 -7.62
N VAL A 47 4.35 -3.80 -6.85
CA VAL A 47 3.88 -2.42 -6.92
C VAL A 47 4.96 -1.56 -7.57
N VAL A 48 4.59 -0.84 -8.62
CA VAL A 48 5.48 0.01 -9.41
C VAL A 48 4.98 1.45 -9.33
N THR A 49 5.80 2.32 -8.73
CA THR A 49 5.46 3.73 -8.58
C THR A 49 6.45 4.59 -9.34
N THR A 50 5.92 5.43 -10.22
CA THR A 50 6.68 6.44 -10.94
C THR A 50 6.45 7.79 -10.30
N VAL A 51 7.54 8.47 -9.93
CA VAL A 51 7.50 9.84 -9.41
C VAL A 51 8.15 10.77 -10.44
N ARG A 52 7.49 11.89 -10.76
CA ARG A 52 8.03 12.93 -11.64
C ARG A 52 8.17 14.24 -10.86
N ARG A 53 9.29 14.95 -11.01
CA ARG A 53 9.55 16.24 -10.35
C ARG A 53 10.36 17.18 -11.24
N ASN A 54 10.27 18.47 -10.92
CA ASN A 54 11.01 19.54 -11.61
C ASN A 54 12.50 19.60 -11.23
N SER A 55 12.87 19.12 -10.03
CA SER A 55 14.24 19.11 -9.53
C SER A 55 14.61 17.75 -8.93
N THR A 56 15.91 17.42 -8.91
CA THR A 56 16.42 16.20 -8.25
C THR A 56 16.29 16.25 -6.73
N GLY A 57 16.38 17.44 -6.12
CA GLY A 57 16.20 17.62 -4.68
C GLY A 57 14.76 17.30 -4.24
N SER A 58 13.77 17.86 -4.93
CA SER A 58 12.36 17.55 -4.71
C SER A 58 12.07 16.08 -5.01
N LEU A 59 12.66 15.50 -6.08
CA LEU A 59 12.52 14.07 -6.39
C LEU A 59 13.03 13.20 -5.25
N ARG A 60 14.21 13.49 -4.70
CA ARG A 60 14.80 12.74 -3.59
C ARG A 60 13.88 12.75 -2.37
N SER A 61 13.41 13.92 -1.97
CA SER A 61 12.52 14.05 -0.80
C SER A 61 11.24 13.24 -1.01
N THR A 62 10.62 13.35 -2.18
CA THR A 62 9.38 12.63 -2.48
C THR A 62 9.57 11.12 -2.53
N VAL A 63 10.71 10.64 -3.05
CA VAL A 63 11.02 9.21 -3.03
C VAL A 63 11.27 8.71 -1.61
N ASP A 64 11.95 9.51 -0.77
CA ASP A 64 12.21 9.19 0.64
C ASP A 64 10.89 9.03 1.42
N ASP A 65 10.00 10.02 1.31
CA ASP A 65 8.67 10.00 1.93
C ASP A 65 7.84 8.81 1.40
N TYR A 66 7.88 8.55 0.08
CA TYR A 66 7.18 7.42 -0.53
C TYR A 66 7.63 6.06 0.03
N VAL A 67 8.93 5.84 0.22
CA VAL A 67 9.45 4.57 0.75
C VAL A 67 8.97 4.33 2.18
N VAL A 68 8.90 5.39 3.00
CA VAL A 68 8.31 5.29 4.35
C VAL A 68 6.84 4.89 4.26
N ASN A 69 6.05 5.56 3.43
CA ASN A 69 4.63 5.24 3.25
C ASN A 69 4.41 3.80 2.72
N ALA A 70 5.22 3.35 1.75
CA ALA A 70 5.17 1.97 1.23
C ALA A 70 5.48 0.92 2.30
N THR A 71 6.38 1.23 3.23
CA THR A 71 6.70 0.33 4.34
C THR A 71 5.55 0.26 5.35
N VAL A 72 4.81 1.35 5.56
CA VAL A 72 3.62 1.35 6.43
C VAL A 72 2.47 0.59 5.78
N ALA A 73 2.21 0.81 4.50
CA ALA A 73 1.19 0.10 3.74
C ALA A 73 1.41 -1.43 3.74
N ASP A 74 2.65 -1.88 3.56
CA ASP A 74 3.01 -3.30 3.58
C ASP A 74 2.72 -3.97 4.95
N ARG A 75 2.98 -3.27 6.05
CA ARG A 75 2.67 -3.76 7.40
C ARG A 75 1.17 -3.85 7.65
N LEU A 76 0.43 -2.78 7.38
CA LEU A 76 -1.02 -2.73 7.62
C LEU A 76 -1.74 -3.82 6.82
N THR A 77 -1.35 -4.04 5.56
CA THR A 77 -1.98 -5.06 4.71
C THR A 77 -1.58 -6.50 5.05
N THR A 78 -0.46 -6.70 5.74
CA THR A 78 -0.05 -8.01 6.26
C THR A 78 -0.75 -8.33 7.57
N ASP A 79 -0.84 -7.35 8.47
CA ASP A 79 -1.49 -7.51 9.78
C ASP A 79 -3.01 -7.71 9.63
N ASP A 80 -3.67 -6.94 8.74
CA ASP A 80 -5.11 -7.13 8.43
C ASP A 80 -5.42 -8.50 7.80
N ALA A 81 -4.45 -9.16 7.17
CA ALA A 81 -4.62 -10.50 6.63
C ALA A 81 -4.52 -11.62 7.70
N GLY A 82 -3.98 -11.30 8.88
CA GLY A 82 -3.76 -12.24 9.99
C GLY A 82 -4.92 -12.33 11.00
N ASP A 83 -5.73 -11.28 11.14
CA ASP A 83 -6.75 -11.16 12.20
C ASP A 83 -8.20 -11.42 11.72
N GLY A 84 -8.35 -12.27 10.71
CA GLY A 84 -9.65 -12.71 10.19
C GLY A 84 -10.26 -13.92 10.90
N GLN A 85 -9.64 -14.43 11.97
CA GLN A 85 -10.16 -15.56 12.74
C GLN A 85 -10.79 -15.07 14.04
N SER A 86 -11.86 -14.29 13.90
CA SER A 86 -12.88 -14.23 14.97
C SER A 86 -13.56 -15.60 15.00
N ASP A 87 -12.94 -16.55 15.69
CA ASP A 87 -13.63 -17.68 16.29
C ASP A 87 -14.63 -17.08 17.29
N THR A 88 -15.77 -16.65 16.75
CA THR A 88 -16.98 -16.46 17.56
C THR A 88 -17.44 -17.88 17.90
N ASP A 89 -16.71 -18.50 18.81
CA ASP A 89 -17.12 -19.73 19.47
C ASP A 89 -18.24 -19.32 20.43
N ASP A 90 -19.41 -19.09 19.84
CA ASP A 90 -20.67 -18.84 20.54
C ASP A 90 -20.99 -20.14 21.28
N THR A 91 -20.42 -20.28 22.48
CA THR A 91 -20.65 -21.42 23.33
C THR A 91 -22.06 -21.28 23.90
N ASP A 92 -23.04 -21.68 23.09
CA ASP A 92 -24.42 -21.90 23.45
C ASP A 92 -24.42 -22.88 24.64
N THR A 93 -24.44 -22.30 25.84
CA THR A 93 -24.53 -23.04 27.10
C THR A 93 -25.97 -23.50 27.20
N SER A 94 -26.27 -24.59 26.50
CA SER A 94 -27.55 -25.26 26.61
C SER A 94 -27.76 -25.69 28.07
N ASP A 95 -28.76 -25.06 28.66
CA ASP A 95 -29.43 -25.35 29.91
C ASP A 95 -29.50 -26.87 30.19
N THR A 96 -29.03 -27.30 31.35
CA THR A 96 -29.50 -28.55 31.95
C THR A 96 -29.61 -28.37 33.45
N THR A 97 -30.82 -28.02 33.89
CA THR A 97 -31.25 -28.06 35.29
C THR A 97 -31.21 -29.51 35.81
N PRO A 98 -30.46 -29.84 36.88
CA PRO A 98 -30.55 -31.15 37.50
C PRO A 98 -31.77 -31.24 38.44
N THR A 99 -32.46 -32.39 38.38
CA THR A 99 -33.64 -32.78 39.18
C THR A 99 -33.28 -33.19 40.61
#